data_AF-A0A958RE01-F1
#
_entry.id   AF-A0A958RE01-F1
#
_cell.length_a   1.000
_cell.length_b   1.000
_cell.length_c   1.000
_cell.angle_alpha   90.00
_cell.angle_beta   90.00
_cell.angle_gamma   90.00
#
_symmetry.space_group_name_H-M   'P 1'
#
loop_
_entity.id
_entity.type
_entity.pdbx_description
1 polymer ?
#
loop_
_entity_poly.entity_id
_entity_poly.type
_entity_poly.pdbx_seq_one_letter_code
_entity_poly.pdbx_strand_id
1 'polypeptide(L)'
;MFFLPNNAMACTAGELSWDGTDLKYCKNDNTTWVKVEGTSLGGTCTNGTMSYNGSNALRMCKGGAWYDVSTETANGTCSGSAATAGQFYYDSTLQNYVYCAGAGGLKQFSEKVTCAGTLYGGYCWYHGSSNQSCTTVCSTHGGYNSATLTYAGSSGSNTNCQNVMNAMGADGSTVFSSNWGLGLGCFNSTDASGTRYRDSAATTAAGQSAAALRACACNN
;
A
#
# COMPACT_ATOMS: atom_id res chain seq x y z
N MET A 1 -29.73 -23.92 -24.85
CA MET A 1 -28.50 -24.23 -24.10
C MET A 1 -27.38 -23.46 -24.77
N PHE A 2 -27.10 -22.24 -24.29
CA PHE A 2 -25.97 -21.43 -24.75
C PHE A 2 -24.95 -21.45 -23.63
N PHE A 3 -23.83 -22.15 -23.83
CA PHE A 3 -22.64 -21.94 -23.01
C PHE A 3 -21.93 -20.71 -23.57
N LEU A 4 -21.89 -19.63 -22.79
CA LEU A 4 -20.98 -18.53 -23.07
C LEU A 4 -19.54 -19.03 -22.80
N PRO A 5 -18.57 -18.71 -23.67
CA PRO A 5 -17.19 -19.09 -23.45
C PRO A 5 -16.65 -18.44 -22.17
N ASN A 6 -15.82 -19.21 -21.47
CA ASN A 6 -15.06 -18.81 -20.30
C ASN A 6 -14.36 -17.47 -20.57
N ASN A 7 -14.84 -16.38 -19.98
CA ASN A 7 -14.15 -15.09 -20.02
C ASN A 7 -12.82 -15.25 -19.27
N ALA A 8 -11.73 -15.48 -20.00
CA ALA A 8 -10.40 -15.19 -19.48
C ALA A 8 -10.45 -13.75 -18.98
N MET A 9 -10.31 -13.55 -17.66
CA MET A 9 -10.28 -12.21 -17.08
C MET A 9 -9.17 -11.45 -17.79
N ALA A 10 -9.52 -10.42 -18.55
CA ALA A 10 -8.55 -9.54 -19.18
C ALA A 10 -7.58 -9.05 -18.12
N CYS A 11 -6.28 -9.17 -18.39
CA CYS A 11 -5.22 -8.73 -17.48
C CYS A 11 -4.36 -7.69 -18.18
N THR A 12 -3.67 -6.85 -17.43
CA THR A 12 -2.73 -5.89 -18.02
C THR A 12 -1.36 -6.53 -18.13
N ALA A 13 -0.71 -6.52 -19.29
CA ALA A 13 0.65 -7.03 -19.44
C ALA A 13 1.59 -6.50 -18.36
N GLY A 14 2.23 -7.40 -17.61
CA GLY A 14 3.09 -7.12 -16.46
C GLY A 14 2.36 -7.05 -15.11
N GLU A 15 1.03 -7.13 -15.09
CA GLU A 15 0.23 -7.22 -13.85
C GLU A 15 0.60 -8.51 -13.11
N LEU A 16 0.75 -8.43 -11.78
CA LEU A 16 0.88 -9.61 -10.92
C LEU A 16 -0.45 -9.88 -10.24
N SER A 17 -0.77 -11.15 -10.04
CA SER A 17 -1.95 -11.59 -9.30
C SER A 17 -1.59 -12.76 -8.40
N TRP A 18 -2.06 -12.70 -7.16
CA TRP A 18 -2.06 -13.83 -6.23
C TRP A 18 -3.46 -14.40 -6.15
N ASP A 19 -3.63 -15.68 -6.48
CA ASP A 19 -4.95 -16.34 -6.44
C ASP A 19 -5.20 -17.16 -5.17
N GLY A 20 -4.33 -17.01 -4.16
CA GLY A 20 -4.33 -17.83 -2.94
C GLY A 20 -3.37 -19.02 -3.00
N THR A 21 -2.93 -19.42 -4.19
CA THR A 21 -2.08 -20.60 -4.40
C THR A 21 -0.81 -20.30 -5.19
N ASP A 22 -0.92 -19.51 -6.25
CA ASP A 22 0.15 -19.18 -7.17
C ASP A 22 0.26 -17.66 -7.36
N LEU A 23 1.50 -17.15 -7.39
CA LEU A 23 1.77 -15.84 -7.96
C LEU A 23 1.79 -16.01 -9.47
N LYS A 24 1.07 -15.14 -10.16
CA LYS A 24 1.00 -15.12 -11.62
C LYS A 24 1.39 -13.74 -12.12
N TYR A 25 1.95 -13.68 -13.32
CA TYR A 25 2.11 -12.45 -14.07
C TYR A 25 1.33 -12.53 -15.39
N CYS A 26 0.75 -11.41 -15.81
CA CYS A 26 0.11 -11.31 -17.10
C CYS A 26 1.16 -11.12 -18.19
N LYS A 27 1.16 -11.98 -19.22
CA LYS A 27 2.02 -11.87 -20.38
C LYS A 27 1.74 -10.59 -21.17
N ASN A 28 2.66 -10.28 -22.09
CA ASN A 28 2.55 -9.15 -23.01
C ASN A 28 1.35 -9.23 -23.98
N ASP A 29 0.52 -10.26 -23.89
CA ASP A 29 -0.71 -10.46 -24.66
C ASP A 29 -1.99 -9.94 -23.97
N ASN A 30 -1.87 -9.34 -22.76
CA ASN A 30 -2.98 -8.80 -21.97
C ASN A 30 -4.11 -9.81 -21.67
N THR A 31 -3.84 -11.10 -21.78
CA THR A 31 -4.88 -12.14 -21.69
C THR A 31 -4.41 -13.41 -20.98
N THR A 32 -3.10 -13.64 -20.93
CA THR A 32 -2.54 -14.87 -20.38
C THR A 32 -1.85 -14.62 -19.04
N TRP A 33 -2.39 -15.21 -17.99
CA TRP A 33 -1.69 -15.35 -16.71
C TRP A 33 -0.71 -16.52 -16.74
N VAL A 34 0.53 -16.25 -16.35
CA VAL A 34 1.60 -17.25 -16.25
C VAL A 34 2.03 -17.35 -14.81
N LYS A 35 2.11 -18.57 -14.28
CA LYS A 35 2.63 -18.81 -12.94
C LYS A 35 4.10 -18.39 -12.87
N VAL A 36 4.44 -17.65 -11.83
CA VAL A 36 5.84 -17.41 -11.51
C VAL A 36 6.36 -18.69 -10.87
N GLU A 37 7.10 -19.46 -11.66
CA GLU A 37 7.83 -20.62 -11.16
C GLU A 37 9.05 -20.12 -10.37
N GLY A 38 9.29 -20.69 -9.19
CA GLY A 38 10.42 -20.33 -8.33
C GLY A 38 11.09 -21.57 -7.74
N THR A 39 12.33 -21.43 -7.29
CA THR A 39 13.04 -22.52 -6.59
C THR A 39 12.71 -22.46 -5.10
N SER A 40 12.18 -23.55 -4.54
CA SER A 40 11.92 -23.65 -3.09
C SER A 40 13.23 -23.57 -2.30
N LEU A 41 13.33 -22.58 -1.42
CA LEU A 41 14.43 -22.41 -0.49
C LEU A 41 14.14 -22.99 0.91
N GLY A 42 12.90 -23.38 1.18
CA GLY A 42 12.46 -23.81 2.52
C GLY A 42 12.31 -22.63 3.49
N GLY A 43 12.32 -22.93 4.80
CA GLY A 43 12.03 -21.98 5.87
C GLY A 43 10.53 -21.75 6.08
N THR A 44 10.14 -21.18 7.22
CA THR A 44 8.76 -20.86 7.54
C THR A 44 8.43 -19.42 7.19
N CYS A 45 7.32 -19.19 6.50
CA CYS A 45 6.83 -17.87 6.15
C CYS A 45 5.30 -17.84 6.06
N THR A 46 4.72 -16.64 5.98
CA THR A 46 3.27 -16.45 5.81
C THR A 46 2.93 -16.42 4.33
N ASN A 47 2.02 -17.29 3.86
CA ASN A 47 1.63 -17.35 2.45
C ASN A 47 1.26 -15.98 1.86
N GLY A 48 1.72 -15.73 0.63
CA GLY A 48 1.51 -14.46 -0.07
C GLY A 48 2.49 -13.35 0.32
N THR A 49 3.31 -13.53 1.37
CA THR A 49 4.33 -12.54 1.70
C THR A 49 5.48 -12.54 0.70
N MET A 50 6.03 -11.36 0.41
CA MET A 50 7.24 -11.18 -0.40
C MET A 50 8.36 -10.67 0.51
N SER A 51 9.58 -11.15 0.30
CA SER A 51 10.75 -10.77 1.11
C SER A 51 12.03 -10.81 0.29
N TYR A 52 13.11 -10.31 0.86
CA TYR A 52 14.44 -10.43 0.28
C TYR A 52 15.27 -11.49 0.98
N ASN A 53 16.01 -12.16 0.13
CA ASN A 53 17.10 -13.04 0.39
C ASN A 53 18.32 -12.27 0.95
N GLY A 54 19.22 -12.91 1.71
CA GLY A 54 20.51 -12.31 2.12
C GLY A 54 21.43 -11.92 0.94
N SER A 55 21.10 -12.40 -0.27
CA SER A 55 21.70 -12.08 -1.56
C SER A 55 20.83 -11.15 -2.41
N ASN A 56 19.81 -10.50 -1.84
CA ASN A 56 18.87 -9.58 -2.50
C ASN A 56 18.00 -10.18 -3.63
N ALA A 57 17.98 -11.50 -3.80
CA ALA A 57 16.96 -12.15 -4.63
C ALA A 57 15.56 -11.92 -4.03
N LEU A 58 14.59 -11.57 -4.90
CA LEU A 58 13.20 -11.45 -4.51
C LEU A 58 12.65 -12.85 -4.20
N ARG A 59 12.00 -13.00 -3.05
CA ARG A 59 11.36 -14.24 -2.60
C ARG A 59 9.87 -14.03 -2.41
N MET A 60 9.09 -15.07 -2.67
CA MET A 60 7.68 -15.15 -2.27
C MET A 60 7.46 -16.34 -1.34
N CYS A 61 6.49 -16.24 -0.45
CA CYS A 61 6.06 -17.34 0.39
C CYS A 61 4.86 -18.08 -0.22
N LYS A 62 5.01 -19.39 -0.46
CA LYS A 62 3.96 -20.28 -0.96
C LYS A 62 3.96 -21.58 -0.17
N GLY A 63 2.80 -22.09 0.21
CA GLY A 63 2.69 -23.29 1.04
C GLY A 63 3.50 -23.25 2.36
N GLY A 64 3.77 -22.05 2.90
CA GLY A 64 4.59 -21.85 4.09
C GLY A 64 6.10 -21.92 3.86
N ALA A 65 6.57 -21.99 2.61
CA ALA A 65 7.99 -22.01 2.23
C ALA A 65 8.36 -20.84 1.30
N TRP A 66 9.61 -20.37 1.39
CA TRP A 66 10.12 -19.34 0.49
C TRP A 66 10.49 -19.92 -0.88
N TYR A 67 10.18 -19.18 -1.93
CA TYR A 67 10.55 -19.44 -3.31
C TYR A 67 11.25 -18.21 -3.89
N ASP A 68 12.45 -18.36 -4.45
CA ASP A 68 13.09 -17.27 -5.19
C ASP A 68 12.32 -17.02 -6.50
N VAL A 69 11.85 -15.79 -6.69
CA VAL A 69 11.03 -15.30 -7.81
C VAL A 69 11.90 -14.97 -9.03
N SER A 70 13.19 -14.71 -8.82
CA SER A 70 14.21 -14.72 -9.87
C SER A 70 15.57 -15.10 -9.30
N THR A 71 16.36 -15.86 -10.06
CA THR A 71 17.81 -16.07 -9.82
C THR A 71 18.66 -14.94 -10.43
N GLU A 72 18.03 -13.99 -11.13
CA GLU A 72 18.67 -12.87 -11.80
C GLU A 72 18.07 -11.55 -11.30
N THR A 73 18.46 -11.16 -10.09
CA THR A 73 18.24 -9.79 -9.59
C THR A 73 19.39 -8.91 -10.04
N ALA A 74 19.18 -8.14 -11.10
CA ALA A 74 20.09 -7.05 -11.47
C ALA A 74 19.69 -5.78 -10.69
N ASN A 75 20.63 -5.19 -9.96
CA ASN A 75 20.48 -3.82 -9.45
C ASN A 75 20.61 -2.85 -10.63
N GLY A 76 19.55 -2.11 -10.98
CA GLY A 76 19.58 -1.13 -12.06
C GLY A 76 18.22 -0.55 -12.43
N THR A 77 18.19 0.28 -13.46
CA THR A 77 16.97 0.81 -14.09
C THR A 77 16.62 -0.03 -15.33
N CYS A 78 15.35 -0.42 -15.50
CA CYS A 78 14.86 -0.96 -16.78
C CYS A 78 14.77 0.19 -17.81
N SER A 79 15.94 0.63 -18.27
CA SER A 79 16.12 1.69 -19.25
C SER A 79 17.27 1.33 -20.19
N GLY A 80 17.02 1.41 -21.50
CA GLY A 80 18.04 1.17 -22.52
C GLY A 80 18.24 -0.30 -22.90
N SER A 81 19.37 -0.60 -23.56
CA SER A 81 19.71 -1.92 -24.10
C SER A 81 20.01 -3.00 -23.04
N ALA A 82 20.09 -2.61 -21.77
CA ALA A 82 20.26 -3.52 -20.63
C ALA A 82 18.93 -4.06 -20.07
N ALA A 83 17.79 -3.59 -20.59
CA ALA A 83 16.45 -4.00 -20.16
C ALA A 83 16.13 -5.41 -20.67
N THR A 84 16.39 -6.43 -19.86
CA THR A 84 15.96 -7.80 -20.15
C THR A 84 14.50 -7.99 -19.72
N ALA A 85 13.65 -8.41 -20.66
CA ALA A 85 12.26 -8.74 -20.35
C ALA A 85 12.21 -9.89 -19.33
N GLY A 86 11.39 -9.75 -18.29
CA GLY A 86 11.24 -10.77 -17.24
C GLY A 86 11.89 -10.42 -15.89
N GLN A 87 12.66 -9.32 -15.81
CA GLN A 87 13.33 -8.92 -14.58
C GLN A 87 12.46 -7.96 -13.73
N PHE A 88 12.61 -8.07 -12.40
CA PHE A 88 11.96 -7.22 -11.40
C PHE A 88 12.99 -6.24 -10.82
N TYR A 89 12.60 -4.98 -10.67
CA TYR A 89 13.43 -3.91 -10.10
C TYR A 89 12.69 -3.21 -8.96
N TYR A 90 13.43 -2.61 -8.02
CA TYR A 90 12.86 -1.72 -7.00
C TYR A 90 13.16 -0.26 -7.36
N ASP A 91 12.12 0.55 -7.53
CA ASP A 91 12.23 1.98 -7.80
C ASP A 91 12.20 2.75 -6.47
N SER A 92 13.34 3.29 -6.06
CA SER A 92 13.50 4.06 -4.82
C SER A 92 12.76 5.40 -4.82
N THR A 93 12.43 5.93 -6.00
CA THR A 93 11.72 7.21 -6.15
C THR A 93 10.23 7.01 -5.90
N LEU A 94 9.69 5.92 -6.42
CA LEU A 94 8.28 5.55 -6.30
C LEU A 94 7.99 4.66 -5.08
N GLN A 95 9.04 4.22 -4.38
CA GLN A 95 8.98 3.25 -3.27
C GLN A 95 8.19 2.00 -3.62
N ASN A 96 8.37 1.49 -4.84
CA ASN A 96 7.63 0.35 -5.34
C ASN A 96 8.47 -0.53 -6.25
N TYR A 97 7.92 -1.67 -6.63
CA TYR A 97 8.56 -2.58 -7.56
C TYR A 97 8.16 -2.24 -9.00
N VAL A 98 8.99 -2.59 -9.98
CA VAL A 98 8.70 -2.43 -11.40
C VAL A 98 9.10 -3.66 -12.22
N TYR A 99 8.22 -4.12 -13.11
CA TYR A 99 8.50 -5.20 -14.07
C TYR A 99 9.18 -4.60 -15.28
N CYS A 100 10.22 -5.26 -15.78
CA CYS A 100 10.76 -4.93 -17.08
C CYS A 100 10.12 -5.79 -18.16
N ALA A 101 9.29 -5.16 -19.00
CA ALA A 101 8.69 -5.81 -20.17
C ALA A 101 9.62 -5.88 -21.39
N GLY A 102 10.90 -5.47 -21.23
CA GLY A 102 11.91 -5.35 -22.29
C GLY A 102 12.07 -3.91 -22.79
N ALA A 103 12.53 -3.75 -24.05
CA ALA A 103 12.84 -2.46 -24.68
C ALA A 103 11.66 -1.46 -24.81
N GLY A 104 10.46 -1.83 -24.34
CA GLY A 104 9.22 -1.06 -24.44
C GLY A 104 8.71 -0.44 -23.13
N GLY A 105 9.46 -0.52 -22.02
CA GLY A 105 9.23 0.33 -20.85
C GLY A 105 8.88 -0.39 -19.55
N LEU A 106 9.11 0.36 -18.47
CA LEU A 106 8.79 0.08 -17.07
C LEU A 106 7.27 -0.17 -16.92
N LYS A 107 6.89 -1.32 -16.37
CA LYS A 107 5.49 -1.61 -15.99
C LYS A 107 5.42 -1.64 -14.47
N GLN A 108 4.85 -0.57 -13.92
CA GLN A 108 4.80 -0.30 -12.48
C GLN A 108 4.01 -1.40 -11.75
N PHE A 109 4.62 -2.05 -10.75
CA PHE A 109 3.87 -2.84 -9.80
C PHE A 109 3.34 -1.91 -8.72
N SER A 110 2.03 -1.89 -8.57
CA SER A 110 1.43 -1.67 -7.27
C SER A 110 0.97 -3.06 -6.86
N GLU A 111 1.59 -3.68 -5.85
CA GLU A 111 0.81 -4.64 -5.06
C GLU A 111 -0.42 -3.83 -4.71
N LYS A 112 -1.59 -4.23 -5.23
CA LYS A 112 -2.80 -3.50 -4.95
C LYS A 112 -3.02 -3.72 -3.47
N VAL A 113 -2.49 -2.82 -2.64
CA VAL A 113 -2.73 -2.78 -1.21
C VAL A 113 -4.20 -2.47 -1.10
N THR A 114 -5.01 -3.51 -1.13
CA THR A 114 -6.43 -3.39 -0.96
C THR A 114 -6.65 -3.27 0.54
N CYS A 115 -6.97 -2.06 0.98
CA CYS A 115 -7.64 -1.88 2.24
C CYS A 115 -9.13 -1.71 2.04
N ALA A 116 -9.86 -2.06 3.09
CA ALA A 116 -11.27 -1.68 3.23
C ALA A 116 -11.45 -0.15 3.39
N GLY A 117 -10.40 0.56 3.85
CA GLY A 117 -10.35 2.01 3.95
C GLY A 117 -9.86 2.71 2.69
N THR A 118 -9.40 3.95 2.84
CA THR A 118 -8.85 4.76 1.74
C THR A 118 -7.36 4.51 1.60
N LEU A 119 -6.92 3.96 0.47
CA LEU A 119 -5.49 3.85 0.14
C LEU A 119 -4.97 5.21 -0.34
N TYR A 120 -4.02 5.80 0.39
CA TYR A 120 -3.32 7.02 -0.03
C TYR A 120 -1.89 7.06 0.49
N GLY A 121 -0.94 7.40 -0.40
CA GLY A 121 0.49 7.48 -0.05
C GLY A 121 1.10 6.15 0.41
N GLY A 122 0.54 5.02 -0.04
CA GLY A 122 0.98 3.67 0.37
C GLY A 122 0.44 3.20 1.72
N TYR A 123 -0.42 3.99 2.38
CA TYR A 123 -1.03 3.64 3.66
C TYR A 123 -2.55 3.54 3.56
N CYS A 124 -3.13 2.75 4.44
CA CYS A 124 -4.56 2.54 4.54
C CYS A 124 -5.16 3.42 5.62
N TRP A 125 -5.93 4.41 5.21
CA TRP A 125 -6.51 5.43 6.07
C TRP A 125 -7.96 5.13 6.40
N TYR A 126 -8.30 5.29 7.67
CA TYR A 126 -9.63 5.07 8.21
C TYR A 126 -10.07 6.27 9.03
N HIS A 127 -11.35 6.62 8.92
CA HIS A 127 -11.95 7.66 9.76
C HIS A 127 -12.34 7.08 11.11
N GLY A 128 -11.80 7.64 12.17
CA GLY A 128 -12.34 7.42 13.52
C GLY A 128 -13.66 8.14 13.70
N SER A 129 -14.60 7.49 14.39
CA SER A 129 -15.79 8.17 14.92
C SER A 129 -15.42 9.12 16.06
N SER A 130 -16.35 10.01 16.44
CA SER A 130 -16.18 10.87 17.61
C SER A 130 -15.74 10.06 18.84
N ASN A 131 -14.74 10.58 19.55
CA ASN A 131 -14.13 9.96 20.73
C ASN A 131 -13.46 8.59 20.49
N GLN A 132 -13.16 8.22 19.23
CA GLN A 132 -12.33 7.05 18.93
C GLN A 132 -10.86 7.43 18.75
N SER A 133 -9.99 6.60 19.31
CA SER A 133 -8.54 6.67 19.10
C SER A 133 -8.12 5.84 17.87
N CYS A 134 -6.94 6.12 17.31
CA CYS A 134 -6.43 5.30 16.21
C CYS A 134 -6.05 3.88 16.65
N THR A 135 -5.80 3.65 17.94
CA THR A 135 -5.67 2.29 18.49
C THR A 135 -6.98 1.51 18.31
N THR A 136 -8.12 2.13 18.63
CA THR A 136 -9.44 1.49 18.49
C THR A 136 -9.78 1.28 17.02
N VAL A 137 -9.64 2.31 16.18
CA VAL A 137 -9.93 2.24 14.74
C VAL A 137 -9.12 1.13 14.07
N CYS A 138 -7.81 1.08 14.33
CA CYS A 138 -6.95 0.12 13.65
C CYS A 138 -6.95 -1.29 14.25
N SER A 139 -7.70 -1.56 15.34
CA SER A 139 -7.70 -2.86 16.00
C SER A 139 -8.16 -4.01 15.10
N THR A 140 -9.02 -3.72 14.12
CA THR A 140 -9.50 -4.67 13.10
C THR A 140 -8.80 -4.52 11.74
N HIS A 141 -7.73 -3.70 11.67
CA HIS A 141 -7.03 -3.32 10.43
C HIS A 141 -5.50 -3.42 10.57
N GLY A 142 -5.01 -4.50 11.17
CA GLY A 142 -3.56 -4.74 11.33
C GLY A 142 -2.87 -3.88 12.39
N GLY A 143 -3.61 -3.08 13.15
CA GLY A 143 -3.07 -2.21 14.19
C GLY A 143 -2.57 -0.86 13.68
N TYR A 144 -2.17 0.00 14.62
CA TYR A 144 -1.75 1.37 14.35
C TYR A 144 -0.50 1.42 13.45
N ASN A 145 -0.54 2.30 12.44
CA ASN A 145 0.63 2.61 11.61
C ASN A 145 1.19 3.99 11.98
N SER A 146 2.52 4.07 12.07
CA SER A 146 3.24 5.29 12.44
C SER A 146 3.08 6.44 11.44
N ALA A 147 2.62 6.18 10.21
CA ALA A 147 2.25 7.20 9.23
C ALA A 147 1.18 8.18 9.76
N THR A 148 0.34 7.75 10.71
CA THR A 148 -0.58 8.66 11.40
C THR A 148 0.18 9.82 12.07
N LEU A 149 1.35 9.55 12.66
CA LEU A 149 2.23 10.55 13.27
C LEU A 149 3.18 11.20 12.23
N THR A 150 3.86 10.38 11.43
CA THR A 150 4.99 10.81 10.59
C THR A 150 4.57 11.41 9.26
N TYR A 151 3.40 11.04 8.73
CA TYR A 151 2.92 11.51 7.43
C TYR A 151 1.88 12.63 7.57
N ALA A 152 0.76 12.36 8.22
CA ALA A 152 -0.35 13.32 8.37
C ALA A 152 -0.40 14.01 9.75
N GLY A 153 0.30 13.48 10.74
CA GLY A 153 0.27 13.98 12.13
C GLY A 153 1.26 15.10 12.42
N SER A 154 1.65 15.24 13.68
CA SER A 154 2.48 16.34 14.19
C SER A 154 3.87 16.39 13.57
N SER A 155 4.45 15.23 13.21
CA SER A 155 5.73 15.12 12.50
C SER A 155 5.59 15.21 10.97
N GLY A 156 4.36 15.24 10.48
CA GLY A 156 4.02 15.46 9.07
C GLY A 156 3.81 16.93 8.72
N SER A 157 2.96 17.19 7.72
CA SER A 157 2.65 18.54 7.24
C SER A 157 1.15 18.78 7.07
N ASN A 158 0.74 20.04 7.05
CA ASN A 158 -0.65 20.39 6.71
C ASN A 158 -1.01 19.92 5.29
N THR A 159 -0.09 19.98 4.34
CA THR A 159 -0.29 19.50 2.96
C THR A 159 -0.57 18.01 2.93
N ASN A 160 0.19 17.20 3.68
CA ASN A 160 -0.05 15.75 3.75
C ASN A 160 -1.39 15.44 4.42
N CYS A 161 -1.72 16.12 5.52
CA CYS A 161 -3.02 16.00 6.18
C CYS A 161 -4.16 16.38 5.21
N GLN A 162 -4.02 17.49 4.48
CA GLN A 162 -4.99 17.92 3.47
C GLN A 162 -5.23 16.85 2.40
N ASN A 163 -4.15 16.26 1.89
CA ASN A 163 -4.21 15.24 0.87
C ASN A 163 -4.89 13.95 1.37
N VAL A 164 -4.58 13.51 2.59
CA VAL A 164 -5.23 12.37 3.24
C VAL A 164 -6.73 12.64 3.40
N MET A 165 -7.12 13.78 3.95
CA MET A 165 -8.53 14.13 4.17
C MET A 165 -9.30 14.26 2.85
N ASN A 166 -8.67 14.81 1.80
CA ASN A 166 -9.23 14.83 0.45
C ASN A 166 -9.47 13.41 -0.09
N ALA A 167 -8.47 12.53 0.02
CA ALA A 167 -8.58 11.15 -0.46
C ALA A 167 -9.68 10.37 0.28
N MET A 168 -9.89 10.66 1.57
CA MET A 168 -10.93 10.06 2.38
C MET A 168 -12.33 10.65 2.13
N GLY A 169 -12.43 11.71 1.32
CA GLY A 169 -13.69 12.39 1.03
C GLY A 169 -14.28 13.15 2.23
N ALA A 170 -13.43 13.56 3.19
CA ALA A 170 -13.88 14.33 4.35
C ALA A 170 -14.42 15.70 3.92
N ASP A 171 -15.33 16.31 4.67
CA ASP A 171 -15.79 17.68 4.39
C ASP A 171 -14.71 18.73 4.66
N GLY A 172 -14.83 19.91 4.05
CA GLY A 172 -13.90 21.05 4.20
C GLY A 172 -12.93 21.20 3.02
N SER A 173 -12.24 22.34 2.92
CA SER A 173 -11.30 22.62 1.82
C SER A 173 -9.87 22.88 2.27
N THR A 174 -9.67 23.26 3.54
CA THR A 174 -8.36 23.67 4.08
C THR A 174 -8.10 23.03 5.43
N VAL A 175 -6.85 22.57 5.64
CA VAL A 175 -6.33 22.13 6.93
C VAL A 175 -5.65 23.28 7.67
N PHE A 176 -6.10 23.54 8.88
CA PHE A 176 -5.46 24.48 9.81
C PHE A 176 -4.54 23.72 10.78
N SER A 177 -3.39 24.32 11.12
CA SER A 177 -2.56 23.80 12.21
C SER A 177 -2.97 24.49 13.51
N SER A 178 -3.24 23.73 14.55
CA SER A 178 -3.52 24.28 15.89
C SER A 178 -3.00 23.32 16.96
N ASN A 179 -2.61 23.83 18.13
CA ASN A 179 -2.21 22.99 19.25
C ASN A 179 -3.42 22.75 20.15
N TRP A 180 -3.94 21.52 20.14
CA TRP A 180 -5.06 21.13 21.01
C TRP A 180 -4.59 20.42 22.27
N GLY A 181 -3.32 20.02 22.33
CA GLY A 181 -2.75 19.28 23.46
C GLY A 181 -3.27 17.84 23.61
N LEU A 182 -3.98 17.31 22.60
CA LEU A 182 -4.68 16.02 22.65
C LEU A 182 -3.98 14.92 21.85
N GLY A 183 -3.00 15.28 21.01
CA GLY A 183 -2.23 14.35 20.20
C GLY A 183 -3.07 13.70 19.10
N LEU A 184 -4.01 14.45 18.52
CA LEU A 184 -4.99 13.92 17.56
C LEU A 184 -4.40 13.66 16.18
N GLY A 185 -3.34 14.35 15.79
CA GLY A 185 -2.83 14.31 14.42
C GLY A 185 -3.78 15.01 13.45
N CYS A 186 -4.04 14.41 12.30
CA CYS A 186 -4.97 14.95 11.30
C CYS A 186 -6.42 14.55 11.64
N PHE A 187 -7.36 15.50 11.64
CA PHE A 187 -8.76 15.22 11.96
C PHE A 187 -9.74 16.23 11.33
N ASN A 188 -11.01 15.83 11.24
CA ASN A 188 -12.13 16.75 10.99
C ASN A 188 -12.81 17.10 12.31
N SER A 189 -13.08 18.39 12.52
CA SER A 189 -13.84 18.88 13.66
C SER A 189 -15.33 18.62 13.44
N THR A 190 -16.01 18.13 14.48
CA THR A 190 -17.46 17.87 14.48
C THR A 190 -18.26 19.03 15.03
N ASP A 191 -17.61 19.97 15.72
CA ASP A 191 -18.22 21.17 16.32
C ASP A 191 -18.32 22.37 15.35
N ALA A 192 -17.52 22.37 14.27
CA ALA A 192 -17.46 23.46 13.31
C ALA A 192 -17.47 22.92 11.87
N SER A 193 -18.65 22.82 11.25
CA SER A 193 -18.90 22.65 9.79
C SER A 193 -17.92 21.78 8.99
N GLY A 194 -17.36 20.71 9.58
CA GLY A 194 -16.37 19.86 8.91
C GLY A 194 -14.99 20.52 8.71
N THR A 195 -14.60 21.46 9.57
CA THR A 195 -13.30 22.13 9.49
C THR A 195 -12.18 21.13 9.75
N ARG A 196 -11.14 21.16 8.93
CA ARG A 196 -10.03 20.20 9.03
C ARG A 196 -8.88 20.79 9.83
N TYR A 197 -8.31 19.99 10.72
CA TYR A 197 -7.20 20.40 11.55
C TYR A 197 -6.07 19.37 11.53
N ARG A 198 -4.86 19.86 11.73
CA ARG A 198 -3.71 19.07 12.18
C ARG A 198 -3.33 19.55 13.58
N ASP A 199 -3.52 18.69 14.57
CA ASP A 199 -3.06 18.93 15.93
C ASP A 199 -1.52 18.96 15.94
N SER A 200 -0.93 20.08 16.31
CA SER A 200 0.53 20.23 16.39
C SER A 200 1.11 19.63 17.68
N ALA A 201 0.28 19.25 18.66
CA ALA A 201 0.73 18.42 19.77
C ALA A 201 1.20 17.05 19.25
N ALA A 202 2.17 16.44 19.94
CA ALA A 202 2.73 15.15 19.56
C ALA A 202 1.62 14.11 19.33
N THR A 203 1.48 13.64 18.10
CA THR A 203 0.41 12.72 17.72
C THR A 203 0.64 11.37 18.40
N THR A 204 -0.41 10.84 19.02
CA THR A 204 -0.36 9.53 19.68
C THR A 204 -1.44 8.60 19.11
N ALA A 205 -1.23 7.29 19.26
CA ALA A 205 -2.25 6.31 18.88
C ALA A 205 -3.52 6.44 19.75
N ALA A 206 -3.37 6.82 21.02
CA ALA A 206 -4.44 6.89 22.01
C ALA A 206 -5.22 8.22 22.04
N GLY A 207 -4.71 9.29 21.41
CA GLY A 207 -5.41 10.59 21.37
C GLY A 207 -6.84 10.46 20.87
N GLN A 208 -7.79 11.11 21.51
CA GLN A 208 -9.20 11.07 21.11
C GLN A 208 -9.92 12.32 21.60
N SER A 209 -11.00 12.68 20.91
CA SER A 209 -11.86 13.79 21.31
C SER A 209 -13.26 13.55 20.75
N ALA A 210 -14.29 13.88 21.53
CA ALA A 210 -15.66 13.91 21.03
C ALA A 210 -15.84 14.90 19.87
N ALA A 211 -15.00 15.95 19.84
CA ALA A 211 -15.01 16.98 18.81
C ALA A 211 -14.26 16.58 17.53
N ALA A 212 -13.61 15.41 17.45
CA ALA A 212 -12.71 15.07 16.35
C ALA A 212 -13.02 13.71 15.69
N LEU A 213 -13.02 13.69 14.36
CA LEU A 213 -12.96 12.50 13.51
C LEU A 213 -11.52 12.34 12.99
N ARG A 214 -10.72 11.50 13.65
CA ARG A 214 -9.29 11.34 13.33
C ARG A 214 -9.09 10.59 12.03
N ALA A 215 -8.10 11.00 11.23
CA ALA A 215 -7.58 10.18 10.14
C ALA A 215 -6.49 9.25 10.68
N CYS A 216 -6.74 7.95 10.63
CA CYS A 216 -5.87 6.92 11.22
C CYS A 216 -5.29 6.03 10.12
N ALA A 217 -3.96 6.00 9.99
CA ALA A 217 -3.28 5.01 9.18
C ALA A 217 -3.16 3.68 9.96
N CYS A 218 -3.52 2.58 9.32
CA CYS A 218 -3.46 1.23 9.89
C CYS A 218 -2.58 0.31 9.03
N ASN A 219 -2.02 -0.76 9.62
CA ASN A 219 -1.08 -1.66 8.90
C ASN A 219 -1.75 -2.63 7.92
N ASN A 220 -3.09 -2.66 7.89
CA ASN A 220 -3.99 -3.39 6.99
C ASN A 220 -3.56 -4.83 6.67
#